data_AF-A0A7X8RW00-F1
#
_entry.id   AF-A0A7X8RW00-F1
#
_cell.length_a   1.000
_cell.length_b   1.000
_cell.length_c   1.000
_cell.angle_alpha   90.00
_cell.angle_beta   90.00
_cell.angle_gamma   90.00
#
_symmetry.space_group_name_H-M   'P 1'
#
loop_
_entity.id
_entity.type
_entity.pdbx_description
1 polymer ?
#
loop_
_entity_poly.entity_id
_entity_poly.type
_entity_poly.pdbx_seq_one_letter_code
_entity_poly.pdbx_strand_id
1 'polypeptide(L)'
;MKWSALHDAAAVVCTLAGLQQEMRKPEVRNFPAIMRDTGGWRYDLAKQGVDDLAAIMEPGLAALLAVSARGQTPGPAATALWHEFLASRAALLALVPPLGIKRRA
;
A
#
# COMPACT_ATOMS: atom_id res chain seq x y z
N MET A 1 -5.44 8.27 9.01
CA MET A 1 -4.20 7.47 9.14
C MET A 1 -3.66 7.18 7.73
N LYS A 2 -2.34 7.30 7.51
CA LYS A 2 -1.66 7.20 6.19
C LYS A 2 -1.98 5.91 5.40
N TRP A 3 -2.13 4.79 6.11
CA TRP A 3 -2.44 3.48 5.52
C TRP A 3 -3.76 3.43 4.73
N SER A 4 -4.85 4.01 5.25
CA SER A 4 -6.11 4.03 4.49
C SER A 4 -5.98 4.86 3.23
N ALA A 5 -5.38 6.04 3.32
CA ALA A 5 -5.17 6.93 2.19
C ALA A 5 -4.31 6.29 1.10
N LEU A 6 -3.28 5.53 1.47
CA LEU A 6 -2.48 4.73 0.55
C LEU A 6 -3.33 3.74 -0.26
N HIS A 7 -4.25 3.04 0.42
CA HIS A 7 -5.16 2.12 -0.26
C HIS A 7 -6.17 2.82 -1.16
N ASP A 8 -6.63 4.00 -0.77
CA ASP A 8 -7.56 4.79 -1.57
C ASP A 8 -6.85 5.34 -2.82
N ALA A 9 -5.59 5.78 -2.69
CA ALA A 9 -4.73 6.14 -3.82
C ALA A 9 -4.48 4.93 -4.74
N ALA A 10 -4.16 3.77 -4.17
CA ALA A 10 -3.93 2.55 -4.93
C ALA A 10 -5.18 2.07 -5.69
N ALA A 11 -6.38 2.30 -5.15
CA ALA A 11 -7.64 2.04 -5.83
C ALA A 11 -7.77 2.88 -7.12
N VAL A 12 -7.37 4.17 -7.08
CA VAL A 12 -7.33 5.03 -8.27
C VAL A 12 -6.29 4.53 -9.28
N VAL A 13 -5.09 4.17 -8.82
CA VAL A 13 -4.04 3.60 -9.69
C VAL A 13 -4.52 2.33 -10.38
N CYS A 14 -5.19 1.43 -9.66
CA CYS A 14 -5.79 0.21 -10.21
C CYS A 14 -6.82 0.51 -11.30
N THR A 15 -7.68 1.51 -11.08
CA THR A 15 -8.65 1.97 -12.09
C THR A 15 -7.96 2.55 -13.32
N LEU A 16 -6.91 3.37 -13.15
CA LEU A 16 -6.13 3.92 -14.27
C LEU A 16 -5.37 2.83 -15.05
N ALA A 17 -5.04 1.72 -14.41
CA ALA A 17 -4.46 0.54 -15.03
C ALA A 17 -5.50 -0.32 -15.79
N GLY A 18 -6.80 -0.02 -15.69
CA GLY A 18 -7.86 -0.84 -16.26
C GLY A 18 -8.03 -2.20 -15.57
N LEU A 19 -7.60 -2.31 -14.32
CA LEU A 19 -7.66 -3.54 -13.53
C LEU A 19 -8.85 -3.54 -12.57
N GLN A 20 -9.27 -4.73 -12.16
CA GLN A 20 -10.29 -4.89 -11.13
C GLN A 20 -9.67 -4.80 -9.74
N GLN A 21 -10.27 -4.00 -8.87
CA GLN A 21 -9.81 -3.85 -7.49
C GLN A 21 -10.01 -5.15 -6.69
N GLU A 22 -9.02 -5.49 -5.87
CA GLU A 22 -9.10 -6.60 -4.93
C GLU A 22 -9.99 -6.27 -3.73
N MET A 23 -10.75 -7.25 -3.24
CA MET A 23 -11.44 -7.10 -1.96
C MET A 23 -10.42 -7.00 -0.81
N ARG A 24 -10.53 -5.94 -0.01
CA ARG A 24 -9.59 -5.67 1.08
C ARG A 24 -9.78 -6.69 2.22
N LYS A 25 -8.78 -7.55 2.40
CA LYS A 25 -8.78 -8.58 3.45
C LYS A 25 -8.64 -7.98 4.87
N PRO A 26 -9.12 -8.67 5.92
CA PRO A 26 -9.03 -8.17 7.30
C PRO A 26 -7.60 -7.87 7.77
N GLU A 27 -6.62 -8.69 7.37
CA GLU A 27 -5.21 -8.53 7.78
C GLU A 27 -4.63 -7.20 7.24
N VAL A 28 -5.00 -6.86 6.00
CA VAL A 28 -4.64 -5.59 5.36
C VAL A 28 -5.27 -4.42 6.11
N ARG A 29 -6.57 -4.50 6.41
CA ARG A 29 -7.29 -3.42 7.11
C ARG A 29 -6.75 -3.19 8.53
N ASN A 30 -6.44 -4.28 9.23
CA ASN A 30 -6.02 -4.24 10.64
C ASN A 30 -4.51 -4.03 10.81
N PHE A 31 -3.73 -4.01 9.74
CA PHE A 31 -2.27 -3.83 9.77
C PHE A 31 -1.78 -2.70 10.69
N PRO A 32 -2.37 -1.48 10.70
CA PRO A 32 -1.92 -0.42 11.61
C PRO A 32 -2.12 -0.72 13.10
N ALA A 33 -3.09 -1.57 13.45
CA ALA A 33 -3.24 -2.06 14.82
C ALA A 33 -2.17 -3.13 15.11
N ILE A 34 -2.04 -4.11 14.21
CA ILE A 34 -1.09 -5.23 14.35
C ILE A 34 0.36 -4.74 14.51
N MET A 35 0.80 -3.78 13.69
CA MET A 35 2.17 -3.25 13.79
C MET A 35 2.40 -2.51 15.11
N ARG A 36 1.40 -1.74 15.60
CA ARG A 36 1.50 -1.02 16.88
C ARG A 36 1.58 -2.00 18.04
N ASP A 37 0.75 -3.04 18.01
CA ASP A 37 0.82 -4.09 19.01
C ASP A 37 2.22 -4.71 18.97
N THR A 38 2.71 -5.11 17.77
CA THR A 38 4.01 -5.78 17.55
C THR A 38 5.16 -5.05 18.25
N GLY A 39 5.24 -3.72 18.10
CA GLY A 39 6.25 -2.89 18.76
C GLY A 39 7.69 -3.19 18.32
N GLY A 40 8.63 -2.50 18.97
CA GLY A 40 10.07 -2.64 18.74
C GLY A 40 10.50 -2.36 17.29
N TRP A 41 11.62 -2.96 16.88
CA TRP A 41 12.21 -2.71 15.56
C TRP A 41 11.28 -3.03 14.38
N ARG A 42 10.36 -4.00 14.55
CA ARG A 42 9.36 -4.35 13.52
C ARG A 42 8.34 -3.24 13.33
N TYR A 43 7.91 -2.60 14.42
CA TYR A 43 7.03 -1.45 14.35
C TYR A 43 7.73 -0.27 13.65
N ASP A 44 8.97 0.02 14.03
CA ASP A 44 9.72 1.15 13.46
C ASP A 44 9.94 0.96 11.96
N LEU A 45 10.35 -0.26 11.54
CA LEU A 45 10.54 -0.60 10.14
C LEU A 45 9.21 -0.61 9.36
N ALA A 46 8.12 -1.11 9.95
CA ALA A 46 6.80 -1.08 9.31
C ALA A 46 6.29 0.35 9.12
N LYS A 47 6.50 1.21 10.12
CA LYS A 47 6.15 2.63 10.05
C LYS A 47 6.94 3.33 8.95
N GLN A 48 8.25 3.12 8.90
CA GLN A 48 9.10 3.67 7.83
C GLN A 48 8.65 3.18 6.46
N GLY A 49 8.41 1.89 6.28
CA GLY A 49 7.97 1.37 4.98
C GLY A 49 6.59 1.88 4.54
N VAL A 50 5.68 2.20 5.48
CA VAL A 50 4.43 2.93 5.16
C VAL A 50 4.73 4.36 4.70
N ASP A 51 5.73 5.01 5.29
CA ASP A 51 6.16 6.35 4.88
C ASP A 51 6.81 6.33 3.49
N ASP A 52 7.69 5.37 3.22
CA ASP A 52 8.35 5.16 1.93
C ASP A 52 7.33 4.84 0.81
N LEU A 53 6.36 3.97 1.11
CA LEU A 53 5.30 3.64 0.16
C LEU A 53 4.48 4.89 -0.21
N ALA A 54 4.22 5.79 0.74
CA ALA A 54 3.55 7.05 0.44
C ALA A 54 4.41 7.99 -0.42
N ALA A 55 5.73 8.04 -0.16
CA ALA A 55 6.66 8.85 -0.93
C ALA A 55 6.75 8.42 -2.41
N ILE A 56 6.43 7.16 -2.73
CA ILE A 56 6.33 6.67 -4.12
C ILE A 56 4.93 6.90 -4.69
N MET A 57 3.89 6.57 -3.91
CA MET A 57 2.50 6.59 -4.38
C MET A 57 2.00 8.01 -4.69
N GLU A 58 2.35 9.00 -3.88
CA GLU A 58 1.86 10.38 -4.03
C GLU A 58 2.32 11.03 -5.34
N PRO A 59 3.64 11.12 -5.65
CA PRO A 59 4.09 11.66 -6.92
C PRO A 59 3.73 10.76 -8.10
N GLY A 60 3.73 9.44 -7.92
CA GLY A 60 3.33 8.48 -8.95
C GLY A 60 1.89 8.70 -9.41
N LEU A 61 0.94 8.76 -8.48
CA LEU A 61 -0.46 9.02 -8.79
C LEU A 61 -0.65 10.41 -9.41
N ALA A 62 0.01 11.44 -8.88
CA ALA A 62 -0.07 12.80 -9.43
C ALA A 62 0.38 12.84 -10.90
N ALA A 63 1.47 12.14 -11.25
CA ALA A 63 1.94 12.04 -12.62
C ALA A 63 0.94 11.30 -13.53
N LEU A 64 0.36 10.18 -13.08
CA LEU A 64 -0.64 9.43 -13.86
C LEU A 64 -1.90 10.27 -14.12
N LEU A 65 -2.36 11.02 -13.11
CA LEU A 65 -3.49 11.94 -13.25
C LEU A 65 -3.18 13.08 -14.23
N ALA A 66 -1.96 13.64 -14.18
CA ALA A 66 -1.54 14.68 -15.12
C ALA A 66 -1.48 14.17 -16.58
N VAL A 67 -1.03 12.94 -16.81
CA VAL A 67 -1.04 12.28 -18.13
C VAL A 67 -2.49 12.08 -18.61
N SER A 68 -3.35 11.55 -17.73
CA SER A 68 -4.76 11.33 -18.04
C SER A 68 -5.51 12.64 -18.36
N ALA A 69 -5.23 13.71 -17.62
CA ALA A 69 -5.82 15.04 -17.86
C ALA A 69 -5.43 15.64 -19.23
N ARG A 70 -4.34 15.18 -19.84
CA ARG A 70 -3.94 15.56 -21.21
C ARG A 70 -4.57 14.67 -22.29
N GLY A 71 -5.51 13.78 -21.91
CA GLY A 71 -6.16 12.83 -22.81
C GLY A 71 -5.27 11.66 -23.23
N GLN A 72 -4.13 11.46 -22.57
CA GLN A 72 -3.22 10.34 -22.83
C GLN A 72 -3.52 9.17 -21.88
N THR A 73 -3.21 7.95 -22.31
CA THR A 73 -3.47 6.75 -21.51
C THR A 73 -2.28 6.45 -20.57
N PRO A 74 -2.45 6.50 -19.24
CA PRO A 74 -1.39 6.18 -18.28
C PRO A 74 -1.25 4.68 -17.97
N GLY A 75 -2.03 3.81 -18.65
CA GLY A 75 -2.23 2.40 -18.32
C GLY A 75 -0.95 1.61 -17.98
N PRO A 76 0.07 1.54 -18.87
CA PRO A 76 1.28 0.78 -18.58
C PRO A 76 2.02 1.25 -17.31
N ALA A 77 2.11 2.56 -17.10
CA ALA A 77 2.75 3.13 -15.91
C ALA A 77 1.90 2.90 -14.64
N ALA A 78 0.56 2.97 -14.77
CA ALA A 78 -0.35 2.65 -13.69
C ALA A 78 -0.26 1.18 -13.27
N THR A 79 -0.15 0.25 -14.22
CA THR A 79 0.05 -1.18 -13.95
C THR A 79 1.36 -1.43 -13.19
N ALA A 80 2.45 -0.76 -13.58
CA ALA A 80 3.73 -0.89 -12.88
C ALA A 80 3.63 -0.38 -11.42
N LEU A 81 3.06 0.81 -11.21
CA LEU A 81 2.88 1.36 -9.87
C LEU A 81 1.93 0.51 -9.01
N TRP A 82 0.89 -0.06 -9.61
CA TRP A 82 -0.03 -0.99 -8.94
C TRP A 82 0.70 -2.25 -8.43
N HIS A 83 1.53 -2.87 -9.27
CA HIS A 83 2.31 -4.04 -8.87
C HIS A 83 3.32 -3.71 -7.77
N GLU A 84 3.99 -2.56 -7.85
CA GLU A 84 4.91 -2.10 -6.81
C GLU A 84 4.19 -1.91 -5.46
N PHE A 85 3.00 -1.30 -5.49
CA PHE A 85 2.16 -1.17 -4.30
C PHE A 85 1.78 -2.53 -3.71
N LEU A 86 1.37 -3.50 -4.55
CA LEU A 86 1.02 -4.84 -4.10
C LEU A 86 2.21 -5.55 -3.46
N ALA A 87 3.39 -5.48 -4.08
CA ALA A 87 4.62 -6.10 -3.59
C ALA A 87 5.06 -5.48 -2.25
N SER A 88 5.12 -4.15 -2.17
CA SER A 88 5.48 -3.43 -0.95
C SER A 88 4.48 -3.69 0.18
N ARG A 89 3.17 -3.68 -0.10
CA ARG A 89 2.13 -4.03 0.86
C ARG A 89 2.32 -5.45 1.39
N ALA A 90 2.60 -6.43 0.52
CA ALA A 90 2.82 -7.81 0.93
C ALA A 90 4.05 -7.94 1.83
N ALA A 91 5.14 -7.24 1.52
CA ALA A 91 6.34 -7.19 2.35
C ALA A 91 6.06 -6.59 3.74
N LEU A 92 5.30 -5.49 3.81
CA LEU A 92 4.88 -4.89 5.08
C LEU A 92 4.04 -5.85 5.93
N LEU A 93 3.12 -6.58 5.32
CA LEU A 93 2.31 -7.58 6.03
C LEU A 93 3.15 -8.75 6.54
N ALA A 94 4.17 -9.17 5.79
CA ALA A 94 5.09 -10.24 6.19
C ALA A 94 6.02 -9.82 7.35
N LEU A 95 6.25 -8.52 7.54
CA LEU A 95 7.10 -7.99 8.59
C LEU A 95 6.49 -8.15 10.00
N VAL A 96 5.15 -8.14 10.09
CA VAL A 96 4.44 -8.29 11.36
C VAL A 96 3.95 -9.73 11.55
N PRO A 97 3.95 -10.28 12.78
CA PRO A 97 3.45 -11.61 13.04
C PRO A 97 1.96 -11.73 12.63
N PRO A 98 1.54 -12.85 12.03
CA PRO A 98 0.14 -13.07 11.69
C PRO A 98 -0.77 -12.98 12.92
N LEU A 99 -2.00 -12.55 12.70
CA LEU A 99 -3.06 -12.51 13.71
C LEU A 99 -3.20 -13.91 14.34
N GLY A 100 -2.85 -14.04 15.63
CA GLY A 100 -2.99 -15.28 16.39
C GLY A 100 -1.70 -15.93 16.91
N ILE A 101 -0.51 -15.39 16.60
CA ILE A 101 0.72 -15.91 17.22
C ILE A 101 0.83 -15.34 18.65
N LYS A 102 0.55 -16.17 19.65
CA LYS A 102 0.89 -15.91 21.06
C LYS A 102 2.36 -15.50 21.14
N ARG A 103 2.64 -14.29 21.63
CA ARG A 103 4.01 -13.88 21.97
C ARG A 103 4.58 -14.87 22.96
N ARG A 104 5.73 -15.48 22.64
CA ARG A 104 6.54 -16.11 23.69
C ARG A 104 6.97 -14.99 24.65
N ALA A 105 6.70 -15.23 25.93
CA ALA A 105 7.16 -14.44 27.06
C ALA A 105 8.69 -14.41 27.13
#